data_AF-E0RPR7-F1
#
_entry.id   AF-E0RPR7-F1
#
_cell.length_a   1.000
_cell.length_b   1.000
_cell.length_c   1.000
_cell.angle_alpha   90.00
_cell.angle_beta   90.00
_cell.angle_gamma   90.00
#
_symmetry.space_group_name_H-M   'P 1'
#
loop_
_entity.id
_entity.type
_entity.pdbx_description
1 polymer ?
#
loop_
_entity_poly.entity_id
_entity_poly.type
_entity_poly.pdbx_seq_one_letter_code
_entity_poly.pdbx_strand_id
1 'polypeptide(L)'
;MRGMRLLCLASLMLLLGACATSSGKIVEETPEPQPTEEPPVGVQETPSWTVYDASVLPDQAVPPFYADNIKGLKAETAVVDDPEIPGNKVLSIVSPPGEDNKLCWAMDWDLPNKAATVVFRAKLQGEAVDAIAFDIEFRCGMYRDRLVAYGDGTIKLDKAGVSATIDATAWHVVRITLLQKDEGLAIDVYIDEDPTPLLSGVSTTGHSDKKFRFGDGSGNDYCSSLYDWVIWTTTGAFPPGTGLPGGLTGI
;
A
#
# COMPACT_ATOMS: atom_id res chain seq x y z
N MET A 1 -26.24 -59.28 -59.71
CA MET A 1 -25.16 -59.89 -60.54
C MET A 1 -24.58 -58.82 -61.45
N ARG A 2 -23.25 -58.66 -61.48
CA ARG A 2 -22.46 -57.79 -62.41
C ARG A 2 -22.82 -56.29 -62.36
N GLY A 3 -21.93 -55.31 -62.18
CA GLY A 3 -20.45 -55.30 -62.10
C GLY A 3 -19.84 -54.47 -63.24
N MET A 4 -18.65 -53.87 -63.01
CA MET A 4 -17.80 -53.17 -64.04
C MET A 4 -18.44 -51.87 -64.61
N ARG A 5 -17.78 -50.87 -65.24
CA ARG A 5 -16.38 -50.49 -65.60
C ARG A 5 -16.38 -48.99 -66.07
N LEU A 6 -15.32 -48.20 -66.28
CA LEU A 6 -13.85 -48.26 -66.10
C LEU A 6 -13.30 -46.78 -66.02
N LEU A 7 -11.98 -46.58 -66.12
CA LEU A 7 -11.18 -45.39 -66.46
C LEU A 7 -11.79 -44.48 -67.59
N CYS A 8 -11.39 -43.20 -67.82
CA CYS A 8 -10.01 -42.77 -68.10
C CYS A 8 -9.74 -41.24 -68.19
N LEU A 9 -8.43 -40.94 -68.15
CA LEU A 9 -7.63 -39.70 -68.27
C LEU A 9 -8.14 -38.46 -69.05
N ALA A 10 -8.00 -37.30 -68.38
CA ALA A 10 -7.05 -36.20 -68.63
C ALA A 10 -6.81 -35.60 -70.05
N SER A 11 -7.02 -34.27 -70.15
CA SER A 11 -6.24 -33.25 -70.91
C SER A 11 -6.86 -31.85 -70.66
N LEU A 12 -6.25 -30.70 -70.91
CA LEU A 12 -4.86 -30.19 -70.95
C LEU A 12 -4.95 -28.68 -71.34
N MET A 13 -4.12 -27.78 -70.79
CA MET A 13 -3.87 -26.39 -71.29
C MET A 13 -5.07 -25.39 -71.23
N LEU A 14 -4.90 -24.05 -71.24
CA LEU A 14 -3.81 -23.14 -70.79
C LEU A 14 -4.35 -21.68 -70.71
N LEU A 15 -3.77 -20.85 -69.83
CA LEU A 15 -3.56 -19.39 -69.96
C LEU A 15 -4.73 -18.34 -69.89
N LEU A 16 -4.51 -17.35 -68.99
CA LEU A 16 -4.84 -15.90 -69.05
C LEU A 16 -6.30 -15.35 -69.06
N GLY A 17 -6.58 -14.50 -68.05
CA GLY A 17 -6.92 -13.09 -68.34
C GLY A 17 -8.15 -12.48 -67.65
N ALA A 18 -7.98 -11.25 -67.12
CA ALA A 18 -8.98 -10.32 -66.54
C ALA A 18 -9.74 -10.79 -65.26
N CYS A 19 -9.80 -10.09 -64.11
CA CYS A 19 -9.75 -8.67 -63.69
C CYS A 19 -11.14 -8.07 -63.37
N ALA A 20 -11.36 -7.78 -62.07
CA ALA A 20 -12.42 -6.95 -61.47
C ALA A 20 -13.88 -7.46 -61.61
N THR A 21 -14.83 -7.23 -60.69
CA THR A 21 -14.88 -6.49 -59.41
C THR A 21 -15.66 -7.29 -58.36
N SER A 22 -15.17 -7.39 -57.11
CA SER A 22 -15.95 -7.93 -55.99
C SER A 22 -16.69 -6.80 -55.27
N SER A 23 -18.02 -6.84 -55.26
CA SER A 23 -18.86 -5.93 -54.47
C SER A 23 -18.89 -6.41 -53.02
N GLY A 24 -17.95 -5.90 -52.20
CA GLY A 24 -17.95 -6.13 -50.77
C GLY A 24 -19.18 -5.51 -50.12
N LYS A 25 -20.07 -6.34 -49.57
CA LYS A 25 -21.07 -5.85 -48.61
C LYS A 25 -20.33 -5.36 -47.37
N ILE A 26 -20.43 -4.07 -47.08
CA ILE A 26 -20.12 -3.56 -45.75
C ILE A 26 -21.21 -4.12 -44.83
N VAL A 27 -20.81 -5.01 -43.92
CA VAL A 27 -21.63 -5.36 -42.77
C VAL A 27 -21.34 -4.29 -41.73
N GLU A 28 -22.33 -3.45 -41.46
CA GLU A 28 -22.25 -2.44 -40.40
C GLU A 28 -22.44 -3.19 -39.07
N GLU A 29 -21.32 -3.58 -38.44
CA GLU A 29 -21.35 -4.15 -37.11
C GLU A 29 -21.77 -3.07 -36.11
N THR A 30 -23.01 -3.17 -35.63
CA THR A 30 -23.49 -2.38 -34.50
C THR A 30 -22.63 -2.74 -33.28
N PRO A 31 -21.87 -1.79 -32.69
CA PRO A 31 -21.05 -2.11 -31.53
C PRO A 31 -21.94 -2.49 -30.34
N GLU A 32 -21.64 -3.61 -29.69
CA GLU A 32 -22.28 -3.96 -28.43
C GLU A 32 -22.03 -2.86 -27.39
N PRO A 33 -23.06 -2.44 -26.62
CA PRO A 33 -22.87 -1.49 -25.54
C PRO A 33 -21.96 -2.13 -24.47
N GLN A 34 -20.77 -1.56 -24.30
CA GLN A 34 -19.88 -1.95 -23.21
C GLN A 34 -20.60 -1.72 -21.87
N PRO A 35 -20.54 -2.67 -20.92
CA PRO A 35 -21.13 -2.47 -19.61
C PRO A 35 -20.37 -1.35 -18.89
N THR A 36 -21.04 -0.23 -18.66
CA THR A 36 -20.53 0.84 -17.80
C THR A 36 -20.65 0.37 -16.35
N GLU A 37 -19.60 -0.23 -15.80
CA GLU A 37 -19.48 -0.34 -14.34
C GLU A 37 -19.30 1.08 -13.80
N GLU A 38 -20.39 1.66 -13.29
CA GLU A 38 -20.31 2.88 -12.51
C GLU A 38 -19.44 2.61 -11.26
N PRO A 39 -18.42 3.46 -10.97
CA PRO A 39 -17.62 3.28 -9.77
C PRO A 39 -18.53 3.33 -8.53
N PRO A 40 -18.26 2.50 -7.50
CA PRO A 40 -19.12 2.42 -6.33
C PRO A 40 -19.27 3.78 -5.66
N VAL A 41 -20.53 4.16 -5.41
CA VAL A 41 -20.93 5.45 -4.86
C VAL A 41 -20.17 5.74 -3.55
N GLY A 42 -19.20 6.65 -3.60
CA GLY A 42 -18.46 7.14 -2.43
C GLY A 42 -16.96 7.33 -2.59
N VAL A 43 -16.32 6.72 -3.61
CA VAL A 43 -14.87 6.90 -3.86
C VAL A 43 -14.62 8.31 -4.42
N GLN A 44 -13.72 9.07 -3.79
CA GLN A 44 -13.24 10.33 -4.37
C GLN A 44 -12.16 10.04 -5.43
N GLU A 45 -12.21 10.72 -6.57
CA GLU A 45 -11.16 10.64 -7.62
C GLU A 45 -9.81 11.23 -7.18
N THR A 46 -9.80 12.06 -6.14
CA THR A 46 -8.59 12.67 -5.56
C THR A 46 -8.56 12.50 -4.04
N PRO A 47 -7.39 12.17 -3.47
CA PRO A 47 -7.24 11.97 -2.02
C PRO A 47 -7.37 13.30 -1.26
N SER A 48 -8.18 13.29 -0.19
CA SER A 48 -8.21 14.37 0.80
C SER A 48 -7.27 14.02 1.96
N TRP A 49 -6.01 14.45 1.86
CA TRP A 49 -4.97 14.12 2.83
C TRP A 49 -5.09 14.92 4.13
N THR A 50 -4.96 14.22 5.26
CA THR A 50 -4.53 14.80 6.55
C THR A 50 -3.02 14.61 6.68
N VAL A 51 -2.32 15.58 7.28
CA VAL A 51 -0.85 15.61 7.33
C VAL A 51 -0.35 15.81 8.75
N TYR A 52 0.61 14.96 9.16
CA TYR A 52 1.49 15.17 10.30
C TYR A 52 2.93 15.21 9.79
N ASP A 53 3.62 16.33 10.00
CA ASP A 53 4.93 16.67 9.40
C ASP A 53 6.12 16.56 10.37
N ALA A 54 5.92 15.85 11.49
CA ALA A 54 6.89 15.69 12.58
C ALA A 54 7.52 16.98 13.15
N SER A 55 7.01 18.16 12.83
CA SER A 55 7.52 19.44 13.33
C SER A 55 7.24 19.67 14.82
N VAL A 56 6.27 18.93 15.37
CA VAL A 56 5.83 18.92 16.77
C VAL A 56 5.63 17.47 17.24
N LEU A 57 5.50 17.25 18.55
CA LEU A 57 5.17 15.91 19.07
C LEU A 57 3.76 15.47 18.62
N PRO A 58 3.47 14.15 18.52
CA PRO A 58 2.18 13.67 18.01
C PRO A 58 0.96 14.13 18.84
N ASP A 59 1.10 14.37 20.13
CA ASP A 59 0.05 14.94 21.01
C ASP A 59 -0.22 16.43 20.79
N GLN A 60 0.67 17.11 20.06
CA GLN A 60 0.59 18.51 19.67
C GLN A 60 0.21 18.70 18.19
N ALA A 61 0.09 17.60 17.44
CA ALA A 61 -0.34 17.61 16.04
C ALA A 61 -1.81 18.04 15.87
N VAL A 62 -2.22 18.29 14.62
CA VAL A 62 -3.61 18.63 14.26
C VAL A 62 -4.07 17.72 13.11
N PRO A 63 -4.95 16.72 13.36
CA PRO A 63 -5.50 16.33 14.66
C PRO A 63 -4.42 15.71 15.58
N PRO A 64 -4.58 15.79 16.91
CA PRO A 64 -3.62 15.23 17.85
C PRO A 64 -3.76 13.70 17.90
N PHE A 65 -2.63 13.03 17.98
CA PHE A 65 -2.56 11.63 18.39
C PHE A 65 -2.61 11.54 19.93
N TYR A 66 -2.98 10.37 20.44
CA TYR A 66 -2.86 10.02 21.85
C TYR A 66 -1.91 8.84 22.00
N ALA A 67 -1.22 8.76 23.14
CA ALA A 67 -0.37 7.62 23.46
C ALA A 67 -1.23 6.38 23.77
N ASP A 68 -0.93 5.25 23.12
CA ASP A 68 -1.61 3.96 23.27
C ASP A 68 -0.54 2.85 23.40
N ASN A 69 -0.97 1.65 23.82
CA ASN A 69 -0.12 0.47 24.03
C ASN A 69 1.04 0.68 25.03
N ILE A 70 1.00 1.77 25.80
CA ILE A 70 2.10 2.20 26.67
C ILE A 70 2.44 1.13 27.69
N LYS A 71 3.70 0.70 27.71
CA LYS A 71 4.25 -0.20 28.72
C LYS A 71 5.74 0.03 28.92
N GLY A 72 6.25 -0.34 30.09
CA GLY A 72 7.58 0.06 30.53
C GLY A 72 7.64 1.55 30.91
N LEU A 73 8.85 2.05 31.17
CA LEU A 73 9.11 3.45 31.54
C LEU A 73 10.25 4.08 30.73
N LYS A 74 10.70 3.40 29.65
CA LYS A 74 11.91 3.75 28.91
C LYS A 74 11.68 3.99 27.42
N ALA A 75 10.44 3.89 26.93
CA ALA A 75 10.10 4.30 25.58
C ALA A 75 10.08 5.84 25.50
N GLU A 76 10.90 6.40 24.64
CA GLU A 76 11.10 7.84 24.47
C GLU A 76 10.61 8.29 23.09
N THR A 77 10.14 9.54 23.00
CA THR A 77 9.76 10.19 21.74
C THR A 77 10.26 11.63 21.76
N ALA A 78 10.91 12.06 20.69
CA ALA A 78 11.46 13.40 20.56
C ALA A 78 11.38 13.91 19.11
N VAL A 79 11.14 15.21 18.93
CA VAL A 79 11.37 15.88 17.65
C VAL A 79 12.84 16.30 17.61
N VAL A 80 13.58 15.82 16.61
CA VAL A 80 15.01 16.10 16.42
C VAL A 80 15.27 16.75 15.07
N ASP A 81 16.46 17.34 14.89
CA ASP A 81 16.90 17.77 13.56
C ASP A 81 17.12 16.56 12.65
N ASP A 82 16.69 16.69 11.39
CA ASP A 82 17.02 15.71 10.36
C ASP A 82 18.55 15.70 10.13
N PRO A 83 19.23 14.54 10.21
CA PRO A 83 20.67 14.45 10.02
C PRO A 83 21.12 14.69 8.57
N GLU A 84 20.21 14.61 7.60
CA GLU A 84 20.51 14.74 6.16
C GLU A 84 20.02 16.07 5.56
N ILE A 85 18.93 16.65 6.10
CA ILE A 85 18.26 17.82 5.52
C ILE A 85 18.27 19.00 6.53
N PRO A 86 19.21 19.95 6.43
CA PRO A 86 19.34 21.05 7.38
C PRO A 86 18.06 21.90 7.51
N GLY A 87 17.50 21.93 8.72
CA GLY A 87 16.27 22.66 9.04
C GLY A 87 14.99 21.84 8.93
N ASN A 88 15.05 20.62 8.40
CA ASN A 88 13.96 19.65 8.53
C ASN A 88 13.91 19.07 9.96
N LYS A 89 12.73 18.60 10.36
CA LYS A 89 12.48 17.97 11.66
C LYS A 89 11.94 16.56 11.45
N VAL A 90 12.38 15.63 12.30
CA VAL A 90 11.93 14.25 12.27
C VAL A 90 11.56 13.78 13.68
N LEU A 91 10.58 12.89 13.76
CA LEU A 91 10.16 12.25 15.00
C LEU A 91 11.03 11.02 15.24
N SER A 92 11.84 11.07 16.30
CA SER A 92 12.53 9.92 16.87
C SER A 92 11.60 9.17 17.84
N ILE A 93 11.52 7.85 17.71
CA ILE A 93 10.89 6.95 18.68
C ILE A 93 11.92 5.88 19.04
N VAL A 94 12.24 5.73 20.33
CA VAL A 94 13.20 4.75 20.82
C VAL A 94 12.62 3.97 21.99
N SER A 95 12.50 2.65 21.86
CA SER A 95 12.19 1.73 22.96
C SER A 95 13.38 0.80 23.18
N PRO A 96 14.12 0.88 24.30
CA PRO A 96 15.25 -0.02 24.54
C PRO A 96 14.76 -1.46 24.78
N PRO A 97 15.56 -2.47 24.39
CA PRO A 97 15.14 -3.87 24.44
C PRO A 97 14.89 -4.35 25.88
N GLY A 98 13.94 -5.28 26.01
CA GLY A 98 13.51 -5.85 27.30
C GLY A 98 12.51 -4.98 28.07
N GLU A 99 12.12 -5.45 29.26
CA GLU A 99 11.13 -4.82 30.16
C GLU A 99 9.71 -4.61 29.60
N ASP A 100 9.37 -5.21 28.45
CA ASP A 100 8.08 -5.05 27.77
C ASP A 100 7.78 -3.57 27.45
N ASN A 101 8.83 -2.81 27.06
CA ASN A 101 8.74 -1.40 26.68
C ASN A 101 7.93 -1.25 25.39
N LYS A 102 6.95 -0.34 25.39
CA LYS A 102 6.05 -0.06 24.26
C LYS A 102 5.59 1.39 24.31
N LEU A 103 5.47 2.01 23.14
CA LEU A 103 4.79 3.27 22.95
C LEU A 103 4.29 3.39 21.52
N CYS A 104 2.99 3.30 21.32
CA CYS A 104 2.36 3.70 20.06
C CYS A 104 1.76 5.09 20.18
N TRP A 105 1.87 5.89 19.12
CA TRP A 105 1.02 7.05 18.90
C TRP A 105 -0.17 6.61 18.06
N ALA A 106 -1.38 6.94 18.51
CA ALA A 106 -2.62 6.43 17.96
C ALA A 106 -3.65 7.53 17.72
N MET A 107 -4.53 7.29 16.75
CA MET A 107 -5.75 8.07 16.58
C MET A 107 -6.94 7.12 16.39
N ASP A 108 -8.14 7.58 16.73
CA ASP A 108 -9.36 6.89 16.35
C ASP A 108 -9.54 7.00 14.85
N TRP A 109 -9.82 5.88 14.18
CA TRP A 109 -9.74 5.80 12.73
C TRP A 109 -10.88 4.96 12.16
N ASP A 110 -11.88 5.66 11.62
CA ASP A 110 -13.00 5.03 10.92
C ASP A 110 -12.71 4.94 9.41
N LEU A 111 -13.18 3.86 8.79
CA LEU A 111 -13.12 3.63 7.35
C LEU A 111 -14.55 3.70 6.78
N PRO A 112 -15.18 4.89 6.70
CA PRO A 112 -16.58 5.02 6.28
C PRO A 112 -16.83 4.46 4.87
N ASN A 113 -15.84 4.59 3.98
CA ASN A 113 -15.88 4.07 2.61
C ASN A 113 -15.36 2.62 2.50
N LYS A 114 -15.19 1.90 3.61
CA LYS A 114 -14.43 0.62 3.69
C LYS A 114 -12.99 0.72 3.11
N ALA A 115 -12.46 1.91 2.90
CA ALA A 115 -11.18 2.13 2.24
C ALA A 115 -10.38 3.25 2.91
N ALA A 116 -9.05 3.15 2.86
CA ALA A 116 -8.13 4.18 3.33
C ALA A 116 -6.78 4.07 2.64
N THR A 117 -5.99 5.14 2.75
CA THR A 117 -4.57 5.16 2.37
C THR A 117 -3.77 5.83 3.45
N VAL A 118 -2.63 5.25 3.81
CA VAL A 118 -1.61 5.85 4.68
C VAL A 118 -0.33 5.96 3.86
N VAL A 119 0.37 7.08 3.94
CA VAL A 119 1.72 7.22 3.39
C VAL A 119 2.60 7.83 4.46
N PHE A 120 3.83 7.34 4.60
CA PHE A 120 4.79 7.89 5.55
C PHE A 120 6.20 7.82 4.98
N ARG A 121 7.09 8.71 5.43
CA ARG A 121 8.53 8.60 5.18
C ARG A 121 9.24 8.24 6.48
N ALA A 122 9.93 7.11 6.49
CA ALA A 122 10.59 6.58 7.68
C ALA A 122 11.89 5.84 7.37
N LYS A 123 12.72 5.66 8.40
CA LYS A 123 13.89 4.77 8.40
C LYS A 123 14.31 4.35 9.81
N LEU A 124 15.22 3.38 9.88
CA LEU A 124 15.94 3.04 11.10
C LEU A 124 16.85 4.20 11.56
N GLN A 125 16.80 4.49 12.86
CA GLN A 125 17.78 5.31 13.56
C GLN A 125 18.97 4.42 13.97
N GLY A 126 20.09 4.53 13.25
CA GLY A 126 21.29 3.73 13.48
C GLY A 126 21.33 2.45 12.64
N GLU A 127 22.07 1.44 13.11
CA GLU A 127 22.43 0.24 12.33
C GLU A 127 22.14 -1.09 13.07
N ALA A 128 21.24 -1.05 14.07
CA ALA A 128 20.90 -2.25 14.86
C ALA A 128 20.00 -3.20 14.06
N VAL A 129 20.53 -4.36 13.67
CA VAL A 129 19.86 -5.33 12.78
C VAL A 129 18.59 -5.95 13.38
N ASP A 130 18.51 -6.05 14.70
CA ASP A 130 17.35 -6.57 15.45
C ASP A 130 16.34 -5.50 15.85
N ALA A 131 16.60 -4.23 15.50
CA ALA A 131 15.69 -3.13 15.78
C ALA A 131 14.49 -3.10 14.84
N ILE A 132 13.34 -2.67 15.34
CA ILE A 132 12.23 -2.19 14.53
C ILE A 132 12.61 -0.83 13.95
N ALA A 133 12.64 -0.78 12.62
CA ALA A 133 12.88 0.43 11.84
C ALA A 133 11.62 1.29 11.76
N PHE A 134 10.46 0.66 11.57
CA PHE A 134 9.14 1.26 11.75
C PHE A 134 8.08 0.17 11.97
N ASP A 135 7.04 0.52 12.71
CA ASP A 135 5.87 -0.32 12.92
C ASP A 135 4.59 0.53 12.84
N ILE A 136 3.63 0.05 12.07
CA ILE A 136 2.32 0.66 11.86
C ILE A 136 1.24 -0.40 11.99
N GLU A 137 0.29 -0.19 12.91
CA GLU A 137 -0.88 -1.05 13.07
C GLU A 137 -2.16 -0.34 12.64
N PHE A 138 -3.00 -1.07 11.91
CA PHE A 138 -4.27 -0.61 11.42
C PHE A 138 -5.40 -1.55 11.83
N ARG A 139 -6.43 -1.00 12.49
CA ARG A 139 -7.61 -1.72 13.01
C ARG A 139 -8.87 -1.03 12.47
N CYS A 140 -9.69 -1.72 11.69
CA CYS A 140 -10.86 -1.13 11.02
C CYS A 140 -12.21 -1.48 11.66
N GLY A 141 -12.22 -1.95 12.91
CA GLY A 141 -13.44 -2.36 13.63
C GLY A 141 -14.03 -3.70 13.22
N MET A 142 -13.44 -4.37 12.23
CA MET A 142 -13.72 -5.76 11.89
C MET A 142 -12.45 -6.59 11.75
N TYR A 143 -11.42 -6.06 11.09
CA TYR A 143 -10.12 -6.70 10.88
C TYR A 143 -8.97 -5.82 11.36
N ARG A 144 -7.77 -6.40 11.45
CA ARG A 144 -6.51 -5.68 11.66
C ARG A 144 -5.35 -6.28 10.89
N ASP A 145 -4.34 -5.47 10.60
CA ASP A 145 -2.99 -5.94 10.31
C ASP A 145 -1.95 -4.94 10.86
N ARG A 146 -0.69 -5.33 10.80
CA ARG A 146 0.47 -4.59 11.31
C ARG A 146 1.60 -4.73 10.28
N LEU A 147 2.02 -3.61 9.69
CA LEU A 147 3.22 -3.53 8.87
C LEU A 147 4.41 -3.27 9.79
N VAL A 148 5.41 -4.15 9.79
CA VAL A 148 6.64 -4.00 10.57
C VAL A 148 7.84 -4.15 9.66
N ALA A 149 8.82 -3.25 9.77
CA ALA A 149 10.15 -3.39 9.19
C ALA A 149 11.23 -3.49 10.27
N TYR A 150 12.24 -4.32 10.03
CA TYR A 150 13.38 -4.56 10.93
C TYR A 150 14.70 -4.13 10.29
N GLY A 151 15.72 -3.87 11.12
CA GLY A 151 17.05 -3.44 10.68
C GLY A 151 17.82 -4.47 9.85
N ASP A 152 17.42 -5.75 9.86
CA ASP A 152 17.92 -6.79 8.95
C ASP A 152 17.36 -6.69 7.52
N GLY A 153 16.48 -5.72 7.28
CA GLY A 153 15.81 -5.46 6.01
C GLY A 153 14.46 -6.16 5.85
N THR A 154 14.06 -7.05 6.77
CA THR A 154 12.76 -7.73 6.70
C THR A 154 11.62 -6.74 6.86
N ILE A 155 10.68 -6.72 5.90
CA ILE A 155 9.39 -6.03 6.01
C ILE A 155 8.25 -7.05 5.88
N LYS A 156 7.23 -6.97 6.73
CA LYS A 156 6.11 -7.93 6.76
C LYS A 156 4.75 -7.31 7.11
N LEU A 157 3.69 -7.87 6.54
CA LEU A 157 2.32 -7.77 7.06
C LEU A 157 2.08 -8.95 8.01
N ASP A 158 2.06 -8.70 9.31
CA ASP A 158 2.13 -9.73 10.36
C ASP A 158 0.87 -10.62 10.43
N LYS A 159 -0.29 -10.16 9.96
CA LYS A 159 -1.58 -10.89 10.00
C LYS A 159 -2.00 -11.47 8.65
N ALA A 160 -1.66 -10.82 7.53
CA ALA A 160 -1.76 -11.40 6.20
C ALA A 160 -0.67 -12.46 5.95
N GLY A 161 0.43 -12.44 6.71
CA GLY A 161 1.48 -13.46 6.67
C GLY A 161 2.39 -13.38 5.44
N VAL A 162 2.57 -12.19 4.87
CA VAL A 162 3.44 -11.92 3.72
C VAL A 162 4.63 -11.05 4.11
N SER A 163 5.78 -11.27 3.48
CA SER A 163 7.04 -10.58 3.80
C SER A 163 7.95 -10.41 2.58
N ALA A 164 8.77 -9.38 2.61
CA ALA A 164 9.76 -9.01 1.59
C ALA A 164 10.99 -8.36 2.26
N THR A 165 11.85 -7.73 1.46
CA THR A 165 13.09 -7.09 1.94
C THR A 165 13.22 -5.65 1.41
N ILE A 166 13.68 -4.74 2.25
CA ILE A 166 14.04 -3.33 1.95
C ILE A 166 15.40 -3.00 2.59
N ASP A 167 15.97 -1.83 2.28
CA ASP A 167 17.08 -1.27 3.06
C ASP A 167 16.50 -0.41 4.20
N ALA A 168 16.32 -1.01 5.37
CA ALA A 168 15.76 -0.32 6.52
C ALA A 168 16.59 0.89 7.00
N THR A 169 17.85 1.04 6.57
CA THR A 169 18.71 2.19 6.92
C THR A 169 18.52 3.39 5.99
N ALA A 170 17.91 3.18 4.82
CA ALA A 170 17.55 4.22 3.87
C ALA A 170 16.19 4.86 4.21
N TRP A 171 16.03 6.14 3.86
CA TRP A 171 14.73 6.80 3.87
C TRP A 171 13.83 6.22 2.78
N HIS A 172 12.74 5.58 3.18
CA HIS A 172 11.72 5.06 2.26
C HIS A 172 10.41 5.83 2.39
N VAL A 173 9.76 6.09 1.26
CA VAL A 173 8.35 6.50 1.22
C VAL A 173 7.49 5.25 1.13
N VAL A 174 6.78 4.93 2.21
CA VAL A 174 5.95 3.73 2.32
C VAL A 174 4.49 4.12 2.18
N ARG A 175 3.83 3.66 1.12
CA ARG A 175 2.39 3.83 0.90
C ARG A 175 1.67 2.51 1.17
N ILE A 176 0.61 2.57 1.99
CA ILE A 176 -0.27 1.45 2.29
C ILE A 176 -1.67 1.80 1.81
N THR A 177 -2.24 1.03 0.88
CA THR A 177 -3.66 1.10 0.54
C THR A 177 -4.42 0.00 1.28
N LEU A 178 -5.59 0.36 1.81
CA LEU A 178 -6.45 -0.51 2.59
C LEU A 178 -7.83 -0.58 1.95
N LEU A 179 -8.31 -1.79 1.67
CA LEU A 179 -9.66 -2.02 1.16
C LEU A 179 -10.32 -3.18 1.93
N GLN A 180 -11.24 -2.84 2.82
CA GLN A 180 -12.05 -3.79 3.56
C GLN A 180 -13.13 -4.39 2.67
N LYS A 181 -13.08 -5.71 2.51
CA LYS A 181 -14.07 -6.52 1.80
C LYS A 181 -14.80 -7.40 2.81
N ASP A 182 -15.74 -8.22 2.35
CA ASP A 182 -16.50 -9.10 3.23
C ASP A 182 -15.70 -10.38 3.60
N GLU A 183 -14.68 -10.71 2.80
CA GLU A 183 -13.73 -11.79 3.02
C GLU A 183 -12.48 -11.41 3.83
N GLY A 184 -12.24 -10.12 4.12
CA GLY A 184 -11.05 -9.65 4.84
C GLY A 184 -10.67 -8.21 4.53
N LEU A 185 -9.56 -7.76 5.13
CA LEU A 185 -8.91 -6.49 4.80
C LEU A 185 -7.81 -6.73 3.76
N ALA A 186 -8.05 -6.32 2.51
CA ALA A 186 -7.04 -6.32 1.47
C ALA A 186 -6.09 -5.12 1.66
N ILE A 187 -4.79 -5.39 1.49
CA ILE A 187 -3.70 -4.49 1.81
C ILE A 187 -2.66 -4.59 0.69
N ASP A 188 -2.29 -3.45 0.10
CA ASP A 188 -1.13 -3.34 -0.76
C ASP A 188 -0.14 -2.33 -0.18
N VAL A 189 1.15 -2.68 -0.18
CA VAL A 189 2.25 -1.85 0.32
C VAL A 189 3.22 -1.55 -0.81
N TYR A 190 3.42 -0.28 -1.10
CA TYR A 190 4.30 0.25 -2.12
C TYR A 190 5.47 0.96 -1.45
N ILE A 191 6.66 0.85 -2.03
CA ILE A 191 7.88 1.49 -1.58
C ILE A 191 8.34 2.48 -2.65
N ASP A 192 8.72 3.68 -2.23
CA ASP A 192 9.27 4.77 -3.04
C ASP A 192 8.41 5.15 -4.26
N GLU A 193 7.09 5.06 -4.08
CA GLU A 193 6.05 5.29 -5.11
C GLU A 193 6.18 4.40 -6.37
N ASP A 194 6.85 3.24 -6.31
CA ASP A 194 6.77 2.23 -7.37
C ASP A 194 5.31 1.79 -7.55
N PRO A 195 4.70 1.88 -8.75
CA PRO A 195 3.31 1.49 -8.97
C PRO A 195 3.02 -0.01 -8.75
N THR A 196 4.06 -0.84 -8.60
CA THR A 196 3.97 -2.26 -8.26
C THR A 196 4.06 -2.42 -6.74
N PRO A 197 3.09 -3.07 -6.08
CA PRO A 197 3.19 -3.30 -4.64
C PRO A 197 4.32 -4.30 -4.33
N LEU A 198 5.13 -3.98 -3.33
CA LEU A 198 6.14 -4.89 -2.76
C LEU A 198 5.49 -6.00 -1.94
N LEU A 199 4.40 -5.69 -1.24
CA LEU A 199 3.57 -6.65 -0.52
C LEU A 199 2.10 -6.48 -0.91
N SER A 200 1.43 -7.59 -1.21
CA SER A 200 -0.03 -7.66 -1.33
C SER A 200 -0.53 -8.77 -0.42
N GLY A 201 -1.56 -8.51 0.38
CA GLY A 201 -2.07 -9.45 1.37
C GLY A 201 -3.54 -9.22 1.73
N VAL A 202 -4.17 -10.24 2.34
CA VAL A 202 -5.51 -10.12 2.90
C VAL A 202 -5.48 -10.60 4.34
N SER A 203 -5.72 -9.70 5.30
CA SER A 203 -5.88 -10.09 6.70
C SER A 203 -7.32 -10.48 7.00
N THR A 204 -7.49 -11.65 7.58
CA THR A 204 -8.75 -12.13 8.17
C THR A 204 -8.75 -12.04 9.70
N THR A 205 -7.70 -11.49 10.31
CA THR A 205 -7.56 -11.40 11.77
C THR A 205 -8.55 -10.39 12.33
N GLY A 206 -9.52 -10.88 13.11
CA GLY A 206 -10.59 -10.05 13.67
C GLY A 206 -10.12 -9.04 14.71
N HIS A 207 -10.73 -7.84 14.73
CA HIS A 207 -10.55 -6.84 15.78
C HIS A 207 -11.72 -5.86 15.85
N SER A 208 -12.15 -5.47 17.05
CA SER A 208 -13.28 -4.54 17.28
C SER A 208 -12.93 -3.06 17.30
N ASP A 209 -11.69 -2.71 17.68
CA ASP A 209 -11.24 -1.30 17.69
C ASP A 209 -11.13 -0.70 16.28
N LYS A 210 -11.37 0.60 16.19
CA LYS A 210 -11.17 1.46 15.01
C LYS A 210 -10.01 2.43 15.27
N LYS A 211 -8.77 2.03 14.95
CA LYS A 211 -7.55 2.80 15.31
C LYS A 211 -6.47 2.68 14.25
N PHE A 212 -5.80 3.81 13.99
CA PHE A 212 -4.49 3.88 13.34
C PHE A 212 -3.42 4.04 14.43
N ARG A 213 -2.26 3.40 14.27
CA ARG A 213 -1.16 3.46 15.22
C ARG A 213 0.19 3.41 14.51
N PHE A 214 1.18 4.13 15.03
CA PHE A 214 2.58 4.00 14.64
C PHE A 214 3.49 4.12 15.87
N GLY A 215 4.77 3.74 15.75
CA GLY A 215 5.70 3.63 16.88
C GLY A 215 5.87 2.17 17.28
N ASP A 216 6.06 1.88 18.56
CA ASP A 216 6.41 0.53 19.02
C ASP A 216 5.23 -0.27 19.57
N GLY A 217 4.74 -1.20 18.74
CA GLY A 217 3.75 -2.21 19.09
C GLY A 217 4.32 -3.48 19.74
N SER A 218 5.64 -3.70 19.66
CA SER A 218 6.34 -4.90 20.15
C SER A 218 6.84 -4.68 21.57
N GLY A 219 6.94 -5.74 22.38
CA GLY A 219 7.29 -5.59 23.80
C GLY A 219 8.78 -5.73 24.12
N ASN A 220 9.42 -6.72 23.52
CA ASN A 220 10.79 -7.09 23.89
C ASN A 220 11.80 -6.71 22.80
N ASP A 221 11.31 -6.29 21.63
CA ASP A 221 12.11 -5.92 20.48
C ASP A 221 12.70 -4.51 20.74
N TYR A 222 13.90 -4.24 20.24
CA TYR A 222 14.43 -2.87 20.26
C TYR A 222 13.67 -2.05 19.21
N CYS A 223 13.20 -0.84 19.53
CA CYS A 223 12.64 0.08 18.54
C CYS A 223 13.54 1.32 18.44
N SER A 224 13.83 1.75 17.21
CA SER A 224 14.76 2.84 16.92
C SER A 224 14.35 3.50 15.60
N SER A 225 13.22 4.19 15.58
CA SER A 225 12.58 4.72 14.36
C SER A 225 12.79 6.22 14.18
N LEU A 226 13.00 6.66 12.93
CA LEU A 226 12.78 8.04 12.50
C LEU A 226 11.56 8.08 11.57
N TYR A 227 10.63 9.01 11.83
CA TYR A 227 9.54 9.37 10.92
C TYR A 227 9.69 10.84 10.53
N ASP A 228 9.75 11.12 9.24
CA ASP A 228 9.79 12.48 8.68
C ASP A 228 8.36 13.05 8.58
N TRP A 229 7.43 12.26 8.07
CA TRP A 229 6.00 12.61 8.07
C TRP A 229 5.12 11.37 7.98
N VAL A 230 3.86 11.53 8.41
CA VAL A 230 2.79 10.56 8.26
C VAL A 230 1.56 11.29 7.72
N ILE A 231 1.06 10.86 6.58
CA ILE A 231 -0.18 11.37 5.98
C ILE A 231 -1.18 10.24 5.79
N TRP A 232 -2.47 10.57 5.81
CA TRP A 232 -3.51 9.58 5.62
C TRP A 232 -4.78 10.18 5.02
N THR A 233 -5.59 9.32 4.43
CA THR A 233 -6.96 9.63 4.01
C THR A 233 -7.86 8.41 4.17
N THR A 234 -9.14 8.64 4.43
CA THR A 234 -10.18 7.61 4.56
C THR A 234 -11.19 7.67 3.41
N THR A 235 -10.89 8.46 2.36
CA THR A 235 -11.81 8.68 1.24
C THR A 235 -11.64 7.66 0.11
N GLY A 236 -10.55 6.88 0.12
CA GLY A 236 -10.26 5.83 -0.86
C GLY A 236 -8.96 5.08 -0.61
N ALA A 237 -8.76 4.03 -1.41
CA ALA A 237 -7.54 3.24 -1.51
C ALA A 237 -6.76 3.72 -2.76
N PHE A 238 -5.80 4.60 -2.56
CA PHE A 238 -5.13 5.39 -3.59
C PHE A 238 -3.70 4.87 -3.83
N PRO A 239 -3.43 4.15 -4.94
CA PRO A 239 -2.08 3.66 -5.27
C PRO A 239 -1.11 4.82 -5.60
N PRO A 240 0.19 4.55 -5.81
CA PRO A 240 1.15 5.55 -6.25
C PRO A 240 0.71 6.32 -7.50
N GLY A 241 1.20 7.56 -7.64
CA GLY A 241 0.81 8.45 -8.76
C GLY A 241 -0.55 9.15 -8.60
N THR A 242 -1.32 8.84 -7.55
CA THR A 242 -2.56 9.57 -7.16
C THR A 242 -2.32 10.94 -6.50
N GLY A 243 -1.05 11.34 -6.39
CA GLY A 243 -0.62 12.59 -5.80
C GLY A 243 -0.33 12.50 -4.30
N LEU A 244 0.72 13.19 -3.88
CA LEU A 244 1.03 13.51 -2.49
C LEU A 244 0.80 15.02 -2.27
N PRO A 245 0.56 15.48 -1.02
CA PRO A 245 0.56 16.90 -0.68
C PRO A 245 1.83 17.58 -1.20
N GLY A 246 1.66 18.72 -1.87
CA GLY A 246 2.74 19.38 -2.63
C GLY A 246 3.96 19.71 -1.77
N GLY A 247 5.03 18.93 -1.93
CA GLY A 247 6.26 19.02 -1.14
C GLY A 247 6.74 17.66 -0.61
N LEU A 248 5.84 16.71 -0.31
CA LEU A 248 6.19 15.44 0.36
C LEU A 248 6.85 14.38 -0.54
N THR A 249 7.60 14.81 -1.56
CA THR A 249 8.37 13.94 -2.48
C THR A 249 9.85 14.12 -2.24
N GLY A 250 10.37 13.56 -1.14
CA GLY A 250 11.82 13.51 -0.86
C GLY A 250 12.54 14.85 -0.97
N ILE A 251 12.10 15.84 -0.18
CA ILE A 251 12.91 17.03 0.14
C ILE A 251 14.17 16.59 0.90
#